data_AF-A0A7X6X4L9-F1
#
_entry.id   AF-A0A7X6X4L9-F1
#
_cell.length_a   1.000
_cell.length_b   1.000
_cell.length_c   1.000
_cell.angle_alpha   90.00
_cell.angle_beta   90.00
_cell.angle_gamma   90.00
#
_symmetry.space_group_name_H-M   'P 1'
#
loop_
_entity.id
_entity.type
_entity.pdbx_description
1 polymer ?
#
loop_
_entity_poly.entity_id
_entity_poly.type
_entity_poly.pdbx_seq_one_letter_code
_entity_poly.pdbx_strand_id
1 'polypeptide(L)'
;INAEVLIGIGEEVIVTRPGIFGPLPKEITQRVFESFPYRRMAHSAEDLTSLVLQKMGIGSPDAHSDVSHGFMLEFKNCPQVDLEAVEREVKRIIENNIPISFHDEEHIRIGDELFPCTGPRIHVNNTGEIVGFHLLKEIQLDPIQSLFAIVGTVGREEKIKSG
;
A
#
# COMPACT_ATOMS: atom_id res chain seq x y z
N ILE A 1 21.92 21.41 21.60
CA ILE A 1 20.46 21.69 21.58
C ILE A 1 19.77 20.33 21.58
N ASN A 2 18.95 20.04 22.60
CA ASN A 2 18.10 18.84 22.62
C ASN A 2 16.75 19.22 22.01
N ALA A 3 16.19 18.34 21.18
CA ALA A 3 14.87 18.57 20.60
C ALA A 3 13.80 18.53 21.71
N GLU A 4 12.84 19.45 21.67
CA GLU A 4 11.71 19.45 22.61
C GLU A 4 10.62 18.45 22.19
N VAL A 5 10.60 18.08 20.92
CA VAL A 5 9.70 17.09 20.32
C VAL A 5 10.48 16.31 19.26
N LEU A 6 10.26 15.00 19.20
CA LEU A 6 10.66 14.14 18.09
C LEU A 6 9.39 13.71 17.34
N ILE A 7 9.46 13.81 16.01
CA ILE A 7 8.41 13.36 15.10
C ILE A 7 9.04 12.35 14.14
N GLY A 8 8.52 11.13 14.14
CA GLY A 8 8.82 10.10 13.15
C GLY A 8 7.60 9.88 12.26
N ILE A 9 7.80 9.81 10.95
CA ILE A 9 6.74 9.61 9.96
C ILE A 9 7.09 8.37 9.13
N GLY A 10 6.34 7.29 9.31
CA GLY A 10 6.46 6.04 8.55
C GLY A 10 5.07 5.53 8.15
N GLU A 11 4.80 4.24 8.39
CA GLU A 11 3.44 3.69 8.39
C GLU A 11 2.59 4.29 9.53
N GLU A 12 3.24 4.60 10.65
CA GLU A 12 2.65 5.31 11.78
C GLU A 12 3.32 6.68 11.99
N VAL A 13 2.58 7.62 12.58
CA VAL A 13 3.11 8.91 13.04
C VAL A 13 3.45 8.79 14.53
N ILE A 14 4.74 8.83 14.85
CA ILE A 14 5.25 8.77 16.23
C ILE A 14 5.58 10.18 16.70
N VAL A 15 4.82 10.69 17.68
CA VAL A 15 5.09 11.98 18.33
C VAL A 15 5.51 11.73 19.77
N THR A 16 6.71 12.18 20.15
CA THR A 16 7.22 11.97 21.50
C THR A 16 8.08 13.13 21.99
N ARG A 17 8.09 13.32 23.32
CA ARG A 17 8.96 14.28 23.99
C ARG A 17 10.15 13.53 24.58
N PRO A 18 11.38 13.70 24.06
CA PRO A 18 12.54 13.01 24.59
C PRO A 18 12.91 13.53 25.98
N GLY A 19 13.11 12.62 26.94
CA GLY A 19 13.67 12.92 28.25
C GLY A 19 15.17 12.60 28.33
N ILE A 20 15.75 12.71 29.53
CA ILE A 20 17.15 12.30 29.79
C ILE A 20 17.36 10.80 29.47
N PHE A 21 16.29 10.01 29.54
CA PHE A 21 16.28 8.57 29.25
C PHE A 21 15.72 8.22 27.86
N GLY A 22 15.53 9.20 26.98
CA GLY A 22 15.01 8.99 25.63
C GLY A 22 13.48 9.17 25.48
N PRO A 23 12.89 8.66 24.38
CA PRO A 23 13.56 7.89 23.34
C PRO A 23 14.60 8.73 22.58
N LEU A 24 15.68 8.08 22.17
CA LEU A 24 16.72 8.72 21.36
C LEU A 24 16.23 8.87 19.91
N PRO A 25 16.67 9.90 19.15
CA PRO A 25 16.30 10.05 17.75
C PRO A 25 16.50 8.77 16.92
N LYS A 26 17.60 8.04 17.17
CA LYS A 26 17.91 6.77 16.51
C LYS A 26 16.85 5.68 16.73
N GLU A 27 16.21 5.65 17.90
CA GLU A 27 15.17 4.67 18.22
C GLU A 27 13.87 4.96 17.44
N ILE A 28 13.53 6.25 17.28
CA ILE A 28 12.41 6.68 16.44
C ILE A 28 12.70 6.36 14.97
N THR A 29 13.90 6.69 14.52
CA THR A 29 14.37 6.38 13.16
C THR A 29 14.31 4.88 12.86
N GLN A 30 14.73 4.02 13.80
CA GLN A 30 14.69 2.58 13.63
C GLN A 30 13.25 2.07 13.43
N ARG A 31 12.30 2.49 14.27
CA ARG A 31 10.89 2.10 14.14
C ARG A 31 10.27 2.52 12.81
N VAL A 32 10.57 3.74 12.37
CA VAL A 32 10.11 4.25 11.08
C VAL A 32 10.67 3.43 9.93
N PHE A 33 11.97 3.09 9.96
CA PHE A 33 12.60 2.30 8.90
C PHE A 33 12.15 0.84 8.87
N GLU A 34 11.78 0.25 10.01
CA GLU A 34 11.24 -1.11 10.09
C GLU A 34 9.93 -1.27 9.30
N SER A 35 9.15 -0.20 9.12
CA SER A 35 7.89 -0.22 8.35
C SER A 35 8.07 0.01 6.85
N PHE A 36 9.26 0.47 6.39
CA PHE A 36 9.48 0.84 4.99
C PHE A 36 9.31 -0.31 4.00
N PRO A 37 9.78 -1.55 4.28
CA PRO A 37 9.54 -2.67 3.39
C PRO A 37 8.05 -2.93 3.16
N TYR A 38 7.23 -2.87 4.21
CA TYR A 38 5.79 -3.08 4.11
C TYR A 38 5.10 -1.97 3.33
N ARG A 39 5.48 -0.71 3.57
CA ARG A 39 4.96 0.41 2.80
C ARG A 39 5.25 0.28 1.30
N ARG A 40 6.49 -0.10 0.94
CA ARG A 40 6.86 -0.34 -0.47
C ARG A 40 6.07 -1.49 -1.09
N MET A 41 5.87 -2.57 -0.35
CA MET A 41 5.05 -3.70 -0.81
C MET A 41 3.58 -3.31 -0.97
N ALA A 42 2.99 -2.60 0.00
CA ALA A 42 1.59 -2.20 -0.02
C ALA A 42 1.31 -1.29 -1.21
N HIS A 43 2.13 -0.26 -1.43
CA HIS A 43 1.96 0.65 -2.56
C HIS A 43 2.16 -0.05 -3.91
N SER A 44 3.14 -0.96 -4.01
CA SER A 44 3.32 -1.75 -5.24
C SER A 44 2.15 -2.71 -5.49
N ALA A 45 1.58 -3.30 -4.44
CA ALA A 45 0.41 -4.18 -4.55
C ALA A 45 -0.87 -3.41 -4.91
N GLU A 46 -1.00 -2.18 -4.40
CA GLU A 46 -2.07 -1.24 -4.75
C GLU A 46 -2.06 -0.92 -6.26
N ASP A 47 -0.91 -0.52 -6.80
CA ASP A 47 -0.76 -0.20 -8.21
C ASP A 47 -1.01 -1.42 -9.11
N LEU A 48 -0.52 -2.60 -8.73
CA LEU A 48 -0.82 -3.85 -9.43
C LEU A 48 -2.31 -4.18 -9.42
N THR A 49 -2.98 -3.96 -8.30
CA THR A 49 -4.43 -4.22 -8.17
C THR A 49 -5.21 -3.23 -9.04
N SER A 50 -4.84 -1.95 -9.02
CA SER A 50 -5.41 -0.91 -9.88
C SER A 50 -5.22 -1.23 -11.36
N LEU A 51 -4.03 -1.69 -11.76
CA LEU A 51 -3.74 -2.13 -13.13
C LEU A 51 -4.64 -3.29 -13.56
N VAL A 52 -4.80 -4.31 -12.72
CA VAL A 52 -5.68 -5.46 -13.00
C VAL A 52 -7.14 -5.02 -13.11
N LEU A 53 -7.63 -4.18 -12.20
CA LEU A 53 -8.99 -3.65 -12.25
C LEU A 53 -9.26 -2.84 -13.54
N GLN A 54 -8.30 -2.02 -13.97
CA GLN A 54 -8.38 -1.31 -15.26
C GLN A 54 -8.44 -2.28 -16.44
N LYS A 55 -7.60 -3.32 -16.46
CA LYS A 55 -7.62 -4.37 -17.50
C LYS A 55 -8.91 -5.19 -17.52
N MET A 56 -9.58 -5.33 -16.38
CA MET A 56 -10.89 -5.97 -16.25
C MET A 56 -12.07 -5.03 -16.59
N GLY A 57 -11.81 -3.77 -16.94
CA GLY A 57 -12.83 -2.81 -17.35
C GLY A 57 -13.55 -2.10 -16.19
N ILE A 58 -13.03 -2.20 -14.95
CA ILE A 58 -13.58 -1.49 -13.78
C ILE A 58 -13.18 0.00 -13.81
N GLY A 59 -11.99 0.30 -14.34
CA GLY A 59 -11.43 1.65 -14.37
C GLY A 59 -10.51 1.95 -13.19
N SER A 60 -10.04 3.19 -13.11
CA SER A 60 -9.18 3.66 -12.03
C SER A 60 -9.98 3.92 -10.75
N PRO A 61 -9.38 3.69 -9.56
CA PRO A 61 -9.97 4.14 -8.30
C PRO A 61 -10.16 5.66 -8.28
N ASP A 62 -11.19 6.13 -7.58
CA ASP A 62 -11.45 7.56 -7.34
C ASP A 62 -10.50 8.15 -6.28
N ALA A 63 -10.11 7.33 -5.31
CA ALA A 63 -9.15 7.65 -4.26
C ALA A 63 -8.45 6.38 -3.78
N HIS A 64 -7.36 6.57 -3.03
CA HIS A 64 -6.59 5.50 -2.44
C HIS A 64 -6.02 5.94 -1.10
N SER A 65 -5.85 5.00 -0.18
CA SER A 65 -5.32 5.28 1.16
C SER A 65 -4.55 4.10 1.73
N ASP A 66 -3.56 4.42 2.57
CA ASP A 66 -2.74 3.43 3.27
C ASP A 66 -3.51 2.85 4.47
N VAL A 67 -3.43 1.53 4.66
CA VAL A 67 -3.77 0.87 5.93
C VAL A 67 -2.56 0.09 6.44
N SER A 68 -2.59 -0.36 7.70
CA SER A 68 -1.44 -1.08 8.24
C SER A 68 -1.16 -2.33 7.40
N HIS A 69 0.08 -2.44 6.90
CA HIS A 69 0.50 -3.51 6.00
C HIS A 69 -0.43 -3.72 4.78
N GLY A 70 -1.04 -2.66 4.25
CA GLY A 70 -2.01 -2.79 3.18
C GLY A 70 -2.43 -1.47 2.54
N PHE A 71 -3.46 -1.54 1.71
CA PHE A 71 -3.99 -0.41 0.96
C PHE A 71 -5.51 -0.51 0.82
N MET A 72 -6.13 0.61 0.48
CA MET A 72 -7.54 0.71 0.15
C MET A 72 -7.71 1.44 -1.19
N LEU A 73 -8.50 0.85 -2.09
CA LEU A 73 -8.92 1.46 -3.36
C LEU A 73 -10.38 1.86 -3.26
N GLU A 74 -10.66 3.14 -3.40
CA GLU A 74 -11.97 3.73 -3.13
C GLU A 74 -12.69 4.13 -4.43
N PHE A 75 -13.99 3.87 -4.49
CA PHE A 75 -14.84 4.08 -5.65
C PHE A 75 -16.15 4.76 -5.24
N LYS A 76 -16.61 5.72 -6.03
CA LYS A 76 -17.92 6.37 -5.84
C LYS A 76 -19.10 5.42 -6.05
N ASN A 77 -18.92 4.44 -6.94
CA ASN A 77 -19.92 3.41 -7.24
C ASN A 77 -19.36 2.04 -6.88
N CYS A 78 -20.21 1.14 -6.38
CA CYS A 78 -19.80 -0.21 -5.99
C CYS A 78 -19.27 -0.97 -7.22
N PRO A 79 -17.97 -1.30 -7.27
CA PRO A 79 -17.39 -1.99 -8.43
C PRO A 79 -17.98 -3.40 -8.55
N GLN A 80 -18.54 -3.71 -9.71
CA GLN A 80 -19.06 -5.04 -10.00
C GLN A 80 -17.91 -5.94 -10.47
N VAL A 81 -17.18 -6.51 -9.51
CA VAL A 81 -15.97 -7.28 -9.79
C VAL A 81 -15.86 -8.51 -8.89
N ASP A 82 -15.34 -9.61 -9.44
CA ASP A 82 -14.98 -10.80 -8.69
C ASP A 82 -13.59 -10.60 -8.03
N LEU A 83 -13.57 -10.35 -6.72
CA LEU A 83 -12.34 -10.13 -5.95
C LEU A 83 -11.49 -11.40 -5.79
N GLU A 84 -12.02 -12.60 -6.04
CA GLU A 84 -11.18 -13.80 -6.16
C GLU A 84 -10.42 -13.82 -7.48
N ALA A 85 -11.08 -13.42 -8.58
CA ALA A 85 -10.45 -13.32 -9.89
C ALA A 85 -9.37 -12.23 -9.90
N VAL A 86 -9.65 -11.06 -9.32
CA VAL A 86 -8.66 -9.97 -9.18
C VAL A 86 -7.45 -10.46 -8.38
N GLU A 87 -7.66 -11.06 -7.20
CA GLU A 87 -6.55 -11.55 -6.39
C GLU A 87 -5.70 -12.57 -7.14
N ARG A 88 -6.33 -13.51 -7.85
CA ARG A 88 -5.64 -14.54 -8.62
C ARG A 88 -4.76 -13.94 -9.70
N GLU A 89 -5.25 -12.92 -10.40
CA GLU A 89 -4.49 -12.27 -11.47
C GLU A 89 -3.32 -11.43 -10.91
N VAL A 90 -3.52 -10.71 -9.81
CA VAL A 90 -2.43 -9.99 -9.14
C VAL A 90 -1.36 -10.97 -8.64
N LYS A 91 -1.76 -12.09 -8.01
CA LYS A 91 -0.83 -13.15 -7.60
C LYS A 91 -0.04 -13.72 -8.78
N ARG A 92 -0.70 -13.94 -9.92
CA ARG A 92 -0.03 -14.37 -11.16
C ARG A 92 1.04 -13.37 -11.60
N ILE A 93 0.79 -12.07 -11.49
CA ILE A 93 1.76 -11.02 -11.83
C ILE A 93 2.93 -10.98 -10.83
N ILE A 94 2.66 -11.16 -9.53
CA ILE A 94 3.67 -11.30 -8.47
C ILE A 94 4.60 -12.49 -8.75
N GLU A 95 4.02 -13.65 -9.06
CA GLU A 95 4.76 -14.89 -9.35
C GLU A 95 5.67 -14.76 -10.58
N ASN A 96 5.30 -13.94 -11.56
CA ASN A 96 6.13 -13.66 -12.74
C ASN A 96 7.32 -12.73 -12.47
N ASN A 97 7.43 -12.16 -11.27
CA ASN A 97 8.58 -11.36 -10.82
C ASN A 97 8.97 -10.21 -11.76
N ILE A 98 7.97 -9.49 -12.26
CA ILE A 98 8.12 -8.41 -13.25
C ILE A 98 8.87 -7.22 -12.60
N PRO A 99 9.83 -6.58 -13.29
CA PRO A 99 10.49 -5.38 -12.76
C PRO A 99 9.53 -4.21 -12.55
N ILE A 100 9.71 -3.46 -11.48
CA ILE A 100 9.07 -2.18 -11.21
C ILE A 100 10.15 -1.11 -11.10
N SER A 101 10.01 -0.01 -11.83
CA SER A 101 11.01 1.06 -11.82
C SER A 101 10.40 2.44 -11.92
N PHE A 102 11.05 3.41 -11.30
CA PHE A 102 10.72 4.83 -11.41
C PHE A 102 10.85 5.30 -12.87
N HIS A 103 9.85 6.03 -13.38
CA HIS A 103 9.93 6.68 -14.68
C HIS A 103 10.07 8.20 -14.56
N ASP A 104 9.09 8.83 -13.92
CA ASP A 104 9.04 10.26 -13.61
C ASP A 104 8.22 10.50 -12.32
N GLU A 105 7.94 11.76 -11.99
CA GLU A 105 7.23 12.13 -10.75
C GLU A 105 5.75 11.73 -10.72
N GLU A 106 5.17 11.31 -11.85
CA GLU A 106 3.76 10.93 -11.97
C GLU A 106 3.60 9.48 -12.49
N HIS A 107 4.69 8.78 -12.82
CA HIS A 107 4.64 7.46 -13.44
C HIS A 107 5.74 6.50 -12.95
N ILE A 108 5.38 5.22 -12.96
CA ILE A 108 6.30 4.09 -12.86
C ILE A 108 6.23 3.22 -14.12
N ARG A 109 7.19 2.32 -14.27
CA ARG A 109 7.15 1.21 -15.22
C ARG A 109 6.95 -0.09 -14.48
N ILE A 110 5.98 -0.88 -14.93
CA ILE A 110 5.74 -2.27 -14.50
C ILE A 110 6.03 -3.15 -15.71
N GLY A 111 7.25 -3.69 -15.76
CA GLY A 111 7.79 -4.27 -16.99
C GLY A 111 7.87 -3.23 -18.09
N ASP A 112 7.19 -3.48 -19.21
CA ASP A 112 7.13 -2.55 -20.34
C ASP A 112 5.96 -1.55 -20.23
N GLU A 113 5.03 -1.74 -19.31
CA GLU A 113 3.85 -0.90 -19.15
C GLU A 113 4.18 0.36 -18.35
N LEU A 114 3.79 1.53 -18.88
CA LEU A 114 3.84 2.80 -18.18
C LEU A 114 2.55 2.99 -17.37
N PHE A 115 2.67 3.21 -16.06
CA PHE A 115 1.52 3.29 -15.15
C PHE A 115 1.55 4.58 -14.33
N PRO A 116 0.45 5.36 -14.26
CA PRO A 116 0.35 6.54 -13.41
C PRO A 116 0.42 6.17 -11.93
N CYS A 117 1.19 6.93 -11.15
CA CYS A 117 1.39 6.67 -9.73
C CYS A 117 1.70 7.99 -8.98
N THR A 118 1.09 8.20 -7.82
CA THR A 118 1.30 9.41 -6.98
C THR A 118 2.50 9.28 -6.04
N GLY A 119 3.08 8.08 -5.90
CA GLY A 119 4.24 7.80 -5.05
C GLY A 119 5.36 7.02 -5.75
N PRO A 120 5.84 7.43 -6.95
CA PRO A 120 6.66 6.59 -7.84
C PRO A 120 8.01 6.14 -7.26
N ARG A 121 8.46 6.76 -6.16
CA ARG A 121 9.72 6.44 -5.47
C ARG A 121 9.58 5.42 -4.33
N ILE A 122 8.37 4.94 -4.04
CA ILE A 122 8.05 4.09 -2.88
C ILE A 122 7.64 2.68 -3.34
N HIS A 123 8.37 2.10 -4.30
CA HIS A 123 8.08 0.79 -4.87
C HIS A 123 9.12 -0.25 -4.47
N VAL A 124 8.72 -1.52 -4.42
CA VAL A 124 9.68 -2.63 -4.54
C VAL A 124 10.30 -2.63 -5.95
N ASN A 125 11.43 -3.30 -6.16
CA ASN A 125 12.06 -3.29 -7.50
C ASN A 125 11.46 -4.35 -8.43
N ASN A 126 10.80 -5.36 -7.87
CA ASN A 126 10.18 -6.45 -8.62
C ASN A 126 8.87 -6.89 -7.95
N THR A 127 7.88 -7.28 -8.75
CA THR A 127 6.57 -7.74 -8.23
C THR A 127 6.72 -8.94 -7.28
N GLY A 128 7.73 -9.79 -7.47
CA GLY A 128 7.99 -10.97 -6.63
C GLY A 128 8.53 -10.64 -5.24
N GLU A 129 8.92 -9.39 -4.95
CA GLU A 129 9.24 -8.94 -3.59
C GLU A 129 7.97 -8.79 -2.72
N ILE A 130 6.79 -8.71 -3.33
CA ILE A 130 5.52 -8.64 -2.61
C ILE A 130 5.20 -10.03 -2.06
N VAL A 131 5.12 -10.14 -0.74
CA VAL A 131 4.77 -11.39 -0.05
C VAL A 131 3.46 -11.26 0.70
N GLY A 132 2.74 -12.37 0.86
CA GLY A 132 1.51 -12.42 1.67
C GLY A 132 0.34 -11.58 1.12
N PHE A 133 0.32 -11.32 -0.18
CA PHE A 133 -0.76 -10.55 -0.81
C PHE A 133 -2.13 -11.22 -0.65
N HIS A 134 -3.12 -10.46 -0.19
CA HIS A 134 -4.51 -10.88 -0.07
C HIS A 134 -5.47 -9.71 -0.28
N LEU A 135 -6.64 -9.98 -0.87
CA LEU A 135 -7.76 -9.04 -0.93
C LEU A 135 -8.90 -9.54 -0.06
N LEU A 136 -9.44 -8.65 0.78
CA LEU A 136 -10.70 -8.90 1.46
C LEU A 136 -11.81 -9.15 0.42
N LYS A 137 -12.59 -10.22 0.58
CA LYS A 137 -13.61 -10.65 -0.40
C LYS A 137 -14.92 -9.89 -0.32
N GLU A 138 -14.98 -8.91 0.56
CA GLU A 138 -16.14 -8.05 0.77
C GLU A 138 -15.73 -6.61 0.51
N ILE A 139 -16.45 -5.96 -0.41
CA ILE A 139 -16.32 -4.53 -0.64
C ILE A 139 -16.83 -3.82 0.61
N GLN A 140 -15.96 -3.04 1.24
CA GLN A 140 -16.30 -2.25 2.42
C GLN A 140 -16.98 -0.94 2.01
N LEU A 141 -17.80 -0.38 2.90
CA LEU A 141 -18.35 0.96 2.73
C LEU A 141 -17.73 1.86 3.79
N ASP A 142 -16.99 2.89 3.37
CA ASP A 142 -16.55 3.95 4.28
C ASP A 142 -17.79 4.78 4.68
N PRO A 143 -18.24 4.74 5.95
CA PRO A 143 -19.44 5.43 6.38
C PRO A 143 -19.28 6.96 6.42
N ILE A 144 -18.04 7.47 6.45
CA ILE A 144 -17.76 8.91 6.51
C ILE A 144 -17.76 9.49 5.10
N GLN A 145 -17.07 8.83 4.18
CA GLN A 145 -16.90 9.32 2.81
C GLN A 145 -17.98 8.82 1.85
N SER A 146 -18.79 7.83 2.26
CA SER A 146 -19.75 7.14 1.41
C SER A 146 -19.11 6.56 0.14
N LEU A 147 -17.90 6.01 0.27
CA LEU A 147 -17.14 5.37 -0.81
C LEU A 147 -17.10 3.85 -0.61
N PHE A 148 -17.12 3.12 -1.71
CA PHE A 148 -16.92 1.67 -1.74
C PHE A 148 -15.43 1.36 -1.82
N ALA A 149 -14.95 0.46 -0.97
CA ALA A 149 -13.54 0.20 -0.78
C ALA A 149 -13.19 -1.26 -1.06
N ILE A 150 -12.20 -1.47 -1.93
CA ILE A 150 -11.49 -2.74 -2.05
C ILE A 150 -10.25 -2.65 -1.16
N VAL A 151 -10.11 -3.59 -0.23
CA VAL A 151 -9.02 -3.61 0.75
C VAL A 151 -8.06 -4.75 0.43
N GLY A 152 -6.77 -4.42 0.35
CA GLY A 152 -5.70 -5.38 0.16
C GLY A 152 -4.65 -5.31 1.27
N THR A 153 -4.05 -6.45 1.58
CA THR A 153 -2.95 -6.56 2.56
C THR A 153 -1.75 -7.28 1.97
N VAL A 154 -0.60 -7.05 2.59
CA VAL A 154 0.71 -7.64 2.28
C VAL A 154 1.41 -8.01 3.59
N GLY A 155 2.52 -8.75 3.49
CA GLY A 155 3.25 -9.20 4.66
C GLY A 155 2.64 -10.44 5.30
N ARG A 156 3.21 -10.88 6.43
CA ARG A 156 2.70 -12.04 7.15
C ARG A 156 1.43 -11.64 7.89
N GLU A 157 0.40 -12.50 7.83
CA GLU A 157 -0.88 -12.32 8.53
C GLU A 157 -0.68 -11.95 10.01
N GLU A 158 -0.77 -10.67 10.34
CA GLU A 158 -1.39 -10.29 11.60
C GLU A 158 -2.89 -10.28 11.33
N LYS A 159 -3.61 -11.27 11.86
CA LYS A 159 -5.06 -11.44 11.70
C LYS A 159 -5.75 -10.07 11.80
N ILE A 160 -6.33 -9.61 10.69
CA ILE A 160 -7.19 -8.43 10.70
C ILE A 160 -8.30 -8.76 11.69
N LYS A 161 -8.31 -8.07 12.83
CA LYS A 161 -9.43 -8.16 13.77
C LYS A 161 -10.58 -7.43 13.12
N SER A 162 -11.50 -8.19 12.53
CA SER A 162 -12.85 -7.72 12.24
C SER A 162 -13.45 -7.21 13.55
N GLY A 163 -13.60 -5.88 13.65
CA GLY A 163 -14.29 -5.22 14.76
C GLY A 163 -15.79 -5.43 14.71
#